data_AF-A0A5M6DHQ3-F1
#
_entry.id   AF-A0A5M6DHQ3-F1
#
_cell.length_a   1.000
_cell.length_b   1.000
_cell.length_c   1.000
_cell.angle_alpha   90.00
_cell.angle_beta   90.00
_cell.angle_gamma   90.00
#
_symmetry.space_group_name_H-M   'P 1'
#
loop_
_entity.id
_entity.type
_entity.pdbx_description
1 polymer ?
#
loop_
_entity_poly.entity_id
_entity_poly.type
_entity_poly.pdbx_seq_one_letter_code
_entity_poly.pdbx_strand_id
1 'polypeptide(L)'
;MNDPFLEAQWNELVEKVRQTASMDDGGDQAGRLRDAEEFAQLPVPERYDAYLERVRESAALANRWRESRVEHDASHDDALVDEVGDESFPASDPPPFSHSHA
;
A
#
# COMPACT_ATOMS: atom_id res chain seq x y z
N MET A 1 8.43 -14.24 35.08
CA MET A 1 7.66 -15.43 34.65
C MET A 1 6.70 -14.90 33.61
N ASN A 2 6.95 -15.20 32.34
CA ASN A 2 6.11 -14.69 31.26
C ASN A 2 4.71 -15.30 31.38
N ASP A 3 3.70 -14.47 31.16
CA ASP A 3 2.31 -14.89 31.15
C ASP A 3 2.06 -15.75 29.90
N PRO A 4 1.64 -17.02 30.04
CA PRO A 4 1.34 -17.89 28.90
C PRO A 4 0.32 -17.30 27.93
N PHE A 5 -0.60 -16.45 28.43
CA PHE A 5 -1.53 -15.73 27.58
C PHE A 5 -0.82 -14.72 26.69
N LEU A 6 0.10 -13.92 27.24
CA LEU A 6 0.85 -12.93 26.47
C LEU A 6 1.76 -13.58 25.43
N GLU A 7 2.38 -14.72 25.75
CA GLU A 7 3.15 -15.49 24.77
C GLU A 7 2.28 -15.97 23.60
N ALA A 8 1.10 -16.52 23.88
CA ALA A 8 0.16 -16.96 22.85
C ALA A 8 -0.32 -15.79 21.98
N GLN A 9 -0.68 -14.66 22.61
CA GLN A 9 -1.15 -13.46 21.91
C GLN A 9 -0.05 -12.77 21.10
N TRP A 10 1.19 -12.81 21.57
CA TRP A 10 2.34 -12.34 20.82
C TRP A 10 2.58 -13.18 19.57
N ASN A 11 2.57 -14.51 19.69
CA ASN A 11 2.74 -15.41 18.56
C ASN A 11 1.63 -15.21 17.52
N GLU A 12 0.37 -15.09 17.96
CA GLU A 12 -0.76 -14.82 17.06
C GLU A 12 -0.62 -13.47 16.34
N LEU A 13 -0.13 -12.45 17.04
CA LEU A 13 0.12 -11.13 16.45
C LEU A 13 1.20 -11.19 15.37
N VAL A 14 2.33 -11.84 15.66
CA VAL A 14 3.45 -12.00 14.73
C VAL A 14 3.00 -12.76 13.47
N GLU A 15 2.26 -13.85 13.62
CA GLU A 15 1.71 -14.61 12.51
C GLU A 15 0.77 -13.77 11.64
N LYS A 16 -0.09 -12.95 12.25
CA LYS A 16 -0.96 -12.03 11.51
C LYS A 16 -0.17 -10.96 10.74
N VAL A 17 0.90 -10.43 11.32
CA VAL A 17 1.78 -9.45 10.65
C VAL A 17 2.47 -10.09 9.44
N ARG A 18 3.02 -11.31 9.58
CA ARG A 18 3.60 -12.08 8.47
C ARG A 18 2.59 -12.39 7.37
N GLN A 19 1.38 -12.80 7.77
CA GLN A 19 0.30 -13.06 6.82
C GLN A 19 -0.05 -11.80 6.04
N THR A 20 -0.15 -10.65 6.73
CA THR A 20 -0.44 -9.37 6.09
C THR A 20 0.69 -8.95 5.14
N ALA A 21 1.95 -9.14 5.52
CA ALA A 21 3.11 -8.84 4.68
C ALA A 21 3.20 -9.73 3.43
N SER A 22 2.75 -10.98 3.52
CA SER A 22 2.80 -11.95 2.43
C SER A 22 1.63 -11.87 1.45
N MET A 23 0.57 -11.12 1.77
CA MET A 23 -0.54 -10.88 0.84
C MET A 23 -0.03 -10.14 -0.40
N ASP A 24 -0.26 -10.76 -1.56
CA ASP A 24 0.05 -10.16 -2.86
C ASP A 24 -1.01 -9.10 -3.20
N ASP A 25 -0.57 -7.85 -3.29
CA ASP A 25 -1.41 -6.69 -3.55
C ASP A 25 -0.76 -5.70 -4.54
N GLY A 26 0.26 -6.16 -5.28
CA GLY A 26 0.97 -5.35 -6.27
C GLY A 26 2.07 -4.42 -5.72
N GLY A 27 2.36 -4.45 -4.42
CA GLY A 27 3.42 -3.65 -3.78
C GLY A 27 4.76 -4.37 -3.55
N ASP A 28 5.70 -3.71 -2.86
CA ASP A 28 6.99 -4.28 -2.45
C ASP A 28 6.82 -5.36 -1.36
N GLN A 29 6.47 -6.58 -1.78
CA GLN A 29 6.31 -7.72 -0.88
C GLN A 29 7.60 -8.04 -0.11
N ALA A 30 8.77 -7.89 -0.74
CA ALA A 30 10.06 -8.22 -0.12
C ALA A 30 10.40 -7.26 1.03
N GLY A 31 10.14 -5.96 0.86
CA GLY A 31 10.26 -4.97 1.92
C GLY A 31 9.32 -5.26 3.09
N ARG A 32 8.05 -5.55 2.81
CA ARG A 32 7.05 -5.87 3.85
C ARG A 32 7.42 -7.11 4.65
N LEU A 33 7.91 -8.16 3.99
CA LEU A 33 8.36 -9.37 4.67
C LEU A 33 9.58 -9.11 5.56
N ARG A 34 10.52 -8.26 5.13
CA ARG A 34 11.66 -7.85 5.96
C ARG A 34 11.19 -7.13 7.22
N ASP A 35 10.31 -6.14 7.07
CA ASP A 35 9.75 -5.40 8.20
C ASP A 35 8.99 -6.32 9.18
N ALA A 36 8.24 -7.29 8.65
CA ALA A 36 7.53 -8.28 9.46
C ALA A 36 8.47 -9.17 10.27
N GLU A 37 9.59 -9.60 9.67
CA GLU A 37 10.61 -10.38 10.39
C GLU A 37 11.36 -9.56 11.42
N GLU A 38 11.64 -8.29 11.15
CA GLU A 38 12.21 -7.37 12.15
C GLU A 38 11.25 -7.20 13.34
N PHE A 39 9.95 -7.05 13.08
CA PHE A 39 8.93 -7.00 14.12
C PHE A 39 8.85 -8.32 14.93
N ALA A 40 8.96 -9.46 14.26
CA ALA A 40 8.92 -10.78 14.90
C ALA A 40 10.11 -11.05 15.84
N GLN A 41 11.25 -10.40 15.61
CA GLN A 41 12.45 -10.52 16.45
C GLN A 41 12.37 -9.72 17.76
N LEU A 42 11.34 -8.90 17.93
CA LEU A 42 11.12 -8.16 19.17
C LEU A 42 10.83 -9.12 20.34
N PRO A 43 11.27 -8.79 21.56
CA PRO A 43 11.00 -9.61 22.73
C PRO A 43 9.50 -9.66 23.05
N VAL A 44 9.04 -10.82 23.52
CA VAL A 44 7.67 -11.00 24.01
C VAL A 44 7.40 -9.97 25.12
N PRO A 45 6.32 -9.19 25.03
CA PRO A 45 5.95 -8.24 26.08
C PRO A 45 5.66 -8.95 27.41
N GLU A 46 6.30 -8.50 28.50
CA GLU A 46 6.11 -9.07 29.85
C GLU A 46 4.78 -8.65 30.50
N ARG A 47 4.14 -7.62 29.95
CA ARG A 47 2.93 -7.00 30.49
C ARG A 47 1.95 -6.66 29.39
N TYR A 48 0.67 -6.62 29.75
CA TYR A 48 -0.41 -6.36 28.80
C TYR A 48 -0.38 -4.96 28.20
N ASP A 49 0.02 -3.94 28.97
CA ASP A 49 0.22 -2.57 28.49
C ASP A 49 1.28 -2.51 27.37
N ALA A 50 2.42 -3.17 27.57
CA ALA A 50 3.46 -3.30 26.56
C ALA A 50 2.98 -4.12 25.34
N TYR A 51 2.13 -5.12 25.53
CA TYR A 51 1.52 -5.86 24.42
C TYR A 51 0.60 -4.97 23.57
N LEU A 52 -0.25 -4.14 24.19
CA LEU A 52 -1.11 -3.21 23.46
C LEU A 52 -0.30 -2.19 22.66
N GLU A 53 0.85 -1.76 23.18
CA GLU A 53 1.78 -0.92 22.42
C GLU A 53 2.29 -1.63 21.16
N ARG A 54 2.67 -2.91 21.26
CA ARG A 54 3.06 -3.70 20.08
C ARG A 54 1.93 -3.87 19.06
N VAL A 55 0.69 -4.02 19.52
CA VAL A 55 -0.48 -4.07 18.62
C VAL A 55 -0.67 -2.74 17.89
N ARG A 56 -0.43 -1.61 18.56
CA ARG A 56 -0.44 -0.29 17.92
C ARG A 56 0.68 -0.17 16.89
N GLU A 57 1.88 -0.59 17.23
CA GLU A 57 3.04 -0.59 16.33
C GLU A 57 2.79 -1.43 15.07
N SER A 58 2.19 -2.62 15.20
CA SER A 58 1.88 -3.47 14.05
C SER A 58 0.80 -2.87 13.14
N ALA A 59 -0.21 -2.20 13.71
CA ALA A 59 -1.20 -1.47 12.93
C ALA A 59 -0.58 -0.28 12.18
N ALA A 60 0.32 0.46 12.84
CA ALA A 60 1.07 1.52 12.19
C ALA A 60 1.95 1.00 11.05
N LEU A 61 2.60 -0.14 11.24
CA LEU A 61 3.37 -0.82 10.20
C LEU A 61 2.50 -1.18 8.99
N ALA A 62 1.33 -1.79 9.22
CA ALA A 62 0.39 -2.13 8.14
C ALA A 62 -0.12 -0.89 7.39
N ASN A 63 -0.37 0.22 8.10
CA ASN A 63 -0.76 1.48 7.45
C ASN A 63 0.34 2.04 6.54
N ARG A 64 1.61 1.99 6.97
CA ARG A 64 2.73 2.42 6.13
C ARG A 64 2.84 1.61 4.83
N TRP A 65 2.63 0.30 4.91
CA TRP A 65 2.61 -0.55 3.71
C TRP A 65 1.51 -0.15 2.74
N ARG A 66 0.31 0.15 3.26
CA ARG A 66 -0.80 0.65 2.45
C ARG A 66 -0.51 2.02 1.83
N GLU A 67 0.06 2.94 2.60
CA GLU A 67 0.38 4.30 2.15
C GLU A 67 1.45 4.29 1.05
N SER A 68 2.52 3.50 1.24
CA SER A 68 3.58 3.33 0.23
C SER A 68 3.03 2.78 -1.10
N ARG A 69 2.03 1.91 -1.05
CA ARG A 69 1.34 1.44 -2.26
C ARG A 69 0.58 2.57 -2.95
N VAL A 70 -0.21 3.35 -2.20
CA VAL A 70 -1.00 4.46 -2.78
C VAL A 70 -0.08 5.47 -3.46
N GLU A 71 1.08 5.77 -2.88
CA GLU A 71 2.09 6.63 -3.50
C GLU A 71 2.66 6.02 -4.80
N HIS A 72 2.94 4.71 -4.80
CA HIS A 72 3.43 4.00 -5.99
C HIS A 72 2.40 4.01 -7.13
N ASP A 73 1.13 3.70 -6.84
CA ASP A 73 0.04 3.68 -7.82
C ASP A 73 -0.23 5.09 -8.36
N ALA A 74 -0.26 6.12 -7.50
CA ALA A 74 -0.45 7.51 -7.93
C ALA A 74 0.68 8.00 -8.85
N SER A 75 1.93 7.59 -8.59
CA SER A 75 3.06 7.92 -9.46
C SER A 75 3.00 7.23 -10.82
N HIS A 76 2.41 6.04 -10.90
CA HIS A 76 2.17 5.34 -12.16
C HIS A 76 1.08 6.01 -13.00
N ASP A 77 -0.01 6.45 -12.37
CA ASP A 77 -1.10 7.14 -13.07
C ASP A 77 -0.65 8.50 -13.64
N ASP A 78 0.14 9.29 -12.90
CA ASP A 78 0.66 10.57 -13.41
C ASP A 78 1.59 10.39 -14.62
N ALA A 79 2.36 9.30 -14.68
CA ALA A 79 3.22 8.99 -15.83
C ALA A 79 2.43 8.62 -17.10
N LEU A 80 1.22 8.07 -16.95
CA LEU A 80 0.34 7.74 -18.08
C LEU A 80 -0.42 8.97 -18.63
N VAL A 81 -0.60 10.01 -17.81
CA VAL A 81 -1.32 11.24 -18.22
C VAL A 81 -0.48 12.10 -19.18
N ASP A 82 0.85 12.08 -19.07
CA ASP A 82 1.75 12.92 -19.89
C ASP A 82 1.85 12.44 -21.35
N GLU A 83 1.59 11.16 -21.65
CA GLU A 83 1.59 10.63 -23.04
C GLU A 83 0.29 10.94 -23.82
N VAL A 84 -0.80 11.36 -23.16
CA VAL A 84 -2.10 11.65 -23.81
C VAL A 84 -2.18 13.09 -24.35
N GLY A 85 -1.12 13.89 -24.20
CA GLY A 85 -1.08 15.30 -24.61
C GLY A 85 -0.70 15.57 -26.07
N ASP A 86 -0.07 14.61 -26.76
CA ASP A 86 0.53 14.83 -28.10
C ASP A 86 -0.32 14.37 -29.28
N GLU A 87 -1.52 13.81 -29.03
CA GLU A 87 -2.50 13.54 -30.07
C GLU A 87 -3.22 14.85 -30.46
N SER A 88 -2.54 15.69 -31.23
CA SER A 88 -3.16 16.78 -31.97
C SER A 88 -4.22 16.20 -32.89
N PHE A 89 -5.47 16.18 -32.43
CA PHE A 89 -6.61 15.98 -33.30
C PHE A 89 -6.46 16.95 -34.48
N PRO A 90 -6.41 16.46 -35.73
CA PRO A 90 -6.34 17.36 -36.87
C PRO A 90 -7.56 18.26 -36.78
N ALA A 91 -7.33 19.56 -36.61
CA ALA A 91 -8.35 20.59 -36.70
C ALA A 91 -9.06 20.39 -38.04
N SER A 92 -10.19 19.70 -37.99
CA SER A 92 -11.01 19.43 -39.16
C SER A 92 -11.60 20.78 -39.54
N ASP A 93 -11.00 21.40 -40.56
CA ASP A 93 -11.50 22.62 -41.16
C ASP A 93 -13.00 22.43 -41.42
N PRO A 94 -13.89 23.29 -40.88
CA PRO A 94 -15.32 23.12 -41.05
C PRO A 94 -15.65 23.13 -42.55
N PRO A 95 -16.57 22.27 -43.02
CA PRO A 95 -16.91 22.24 -44.43
C PRO A 95 -17.44 23.60 -44.88
N PRO A 96 -17.04 24.10 -46.07
CA PRO A 96 -17.57 25.35 -46.58
C PRO A 96 -19.00 25.09 -47.06
N PHE A 97 -19.99 25.39 -46.22
CA PHE A 97 -21.37 25.48 -46.69
C PHE A 97 -21.47 26.66 -47.67
N SER A 98 -21.27 26.39 -48.96
CA SER A 98 -21.64 27.32 -50.03
C SER A 98 -23.16 27.30 -50.15
N HIS A 99 -23.81 28.34 -49.64
CA HIS A 99 -25.19 28.66 -49.96
C HIS A 99 -25.31 28.94 -51.47
N SER A 100 -25.58 27.92 -52.28
CA SER A 100 -26.08 28.11 -53.64
C SER A 100 -27.59 28.27 -53.58
N HIS A 101 -27.99 29.54 -53.54
CA HIS A 101 -29.35 30.01 -53.75
C HIS A 101 -29.59 30.09 -55.27
N ALA A 102 -30.48 29.24 -55.82
CA ALA A 102 -31.20 29.45 -57.09
C ALA A 102 -32.26 28.35 -57.27
#